data_AF-A0AAW5D9A4-F1
#
_entry.id   AF-A0AAW5D9A4-F1
#
_cell.length_a   1.000
_cell.length_b   1.000
_cell.length_c   1.000
_cell.angle_alpha   90.00
_cell.angle_beta   90.00
_cell.angle_gamma   90.00
#
_symmetry.space_group_name_H-M   'P 1'
#
loop_
_entity.id
_entity.type
_entity.pdbx_description
1 polymer ?
#
loop_
_entity_poly.entity_id
_entity_poly.type
_entity_poly.pdbx_seq_one_letter_code
_entity_poly.pdbx_strand_id
1 'polypeptide(L)'
;MNLSFLLVLSISFFTINILPWVLALISKKASGNNKVIWFLMSFLLSWLGFIVYYYLVIKPEWKAELERKKSKRILRNENGMPIKMYEQS
;
A
#
# COMPACT_ATOMS: atom_id res chain seq x y z
N MET A 1 -21.96 -2.95 7.75
CA MET A 1 -21.56 -3.92 6.71
C MET A 1 -22.01 -5.31 7.16
N ASN A 2 -22.81 -6.00 6.36
CA ASN A 2 -23.35 -7.32 6.72
C ASN A 2 -22.24 -8.39 6.69
N LEU A 3 -22.23 -9.31 7.65
CA LEU A 3 -21.25 -10.40 7.75
C LEU A 3 -21.20 -11.27 6.48
N SER A 4 -22.37 -11.54 5.91
CA SER A 4 -22.51 -12.26 4.64
C SER A 4 -21.82 -11.54 3.47
N PHE A 5 -21.84 -10.20 3.47
CA PHE A 5 -21.18 -9.41 2.45
C PHE A 5 -19.66 -9.49 2.58
N LEU A 6 -19.12 -9.43 3.81
CA LEU A 6 -17.69 -9.61 4.06
C LEU A 6 -17.18 -11.01 3.69
N LEU A 7 -17.99 -12.05 3.91
CA LEU A 7 -17.67 -13.42 3.53
C LEU A 7 -17.63 -13.59 2.00
N VAL A 8 -18.63 -13.06 1.29
CA VAL A 8 -18.64 -13.08 -0.19
C VAL A 8 -17.42 -12.35 -0.73
N LEU A 9 -17.10 -11.19 -0.18
CA LEU A 9 -15.93 -10.40 -0.61
C LEU A 9 -14.63 -11.17 -0.37
N SER A 10 -14.48 -11.81 0.80
CA SER A 10 -13.31 -12.62 1.14
C SER A 10 -13.17 -13.85 0.24
N ILE A 11 -14.26 -14.57 -0.01
CA ILE A 11 -14.29 -15.76 -0.86
C ILE A 11 -13.99 -15.38 -2.32
N SER A 12 -14.60 -14.33 -2.85
CA SER A 12 -14.33 -13.84 -4.20
C SER A 12 -12.88 -13.39 -4.35
N PHE A 13 -12.32 -12.70 -3.35
CA PHE A 13 -10.92 -12.30 -3.35
C PHE A 13 -9.99 -13.51 -3.36
N PHE A 14 -10.30 -14.53 -2.56
CA PHE A 14 -9.53 -15.77 -2.49
C PHE A 14 -9.65 -16.58 -3.79
N THR A 15 -10.82 -16.61 -4.42
CA THR A 15 -11.06 -17.39 -5.63
C THR A 15 -10.42 -16.72 -6.85
N ILE A 16 -10.46 -15.39 -6.94
CA ILE A 16 -9.86 -14.65 -8.07
C ILE A 16 -8.34 -14.58 -7.93
N ASN A 17 -7.79 -14.51 -6.71
CA ASN A 17 -6.34 -14.40 -6.52
C ASN A 17 -5.66 -15.76 -6.31
N ILE A 18 -6.20 -16.63 -5.46
CA ILE A 18 -5.50 -17.86 -5.05
C ILE A 18 -5.84 -19.04 -5.97
N LEU A 19 -7.07 -19.13 -6.48
CA LEU A 19 -7.45 -20.22 -7.38
C LEU A 19 -6.60 -20.28 -8.67
N PRO A 20 -6.33 -19.17 -9.39
CA PRO A 20 -5.43 -19.21 -10.54
C PRO A 20 -3.98 -19.57 -10.17
N TRP A 21 -3.53 -19.27 -8.95
CA TRP A 21 -2.20 -19.68 -8.48
C TRP A 21 -2.11 -21.19 -8.27
N VAL A 22 -3.14 -21.80 -7.69
CA VAL A 22 -3.22 -23.26 -7.47
C VAL A 22 -3.37 -24.00 -8.81
N LEU A 23 -4.21 -23.49 -9.72
CA LEU A 23 -4.37 -24.05 -11.08
C LEU A 23 -3.08 -23.93 -11.90
N ALA A 24 -2.33 -22.82 -11.79
CA ALA A 24 -1.05 -22.65 -12.46
C ALA A 24 0.01 -23.64 -11.94
N LEU A 25 0.06 -23.90 -10.64
CA LEU A 25 1.00 -24.85 -10.03
C LEU A 25 0.68 -26.30 -10.43
N ILE A 26 -0.60 -26.68 -10.48
CA ILE A 26 -1.05 -28.05 -10.76
C ILE A 26 -1.07 -28.39 -12.27
N SER A 27 -1.12 -27.41 -13.17
CA SER A 27 -1.24 -27.67 -14.62
C SER A 27 -0.08 -28.49 -15.20
N LYS A 28 -0.35 -29.72 -15.66
CA LYS A 28 0.64 -30.61 -16.32
C LYS A 28 1.11 -30.11 -17.70
N LYS A 29 0.52 -29.04 -18.25
CA LYS A 29 0.78 -28.54 -19.62
C LYS A 29 1.90 -27.49 -19.70
N ALA A 30 2.29 -26.89 -18.58
CA ALA A 30 3.42 -25.97 -18.49
C ALA A 30 4.56 -26.64 -17.70
N SER A 31 5.67 -26.96 -18.35
CA SER A 31 6.85 -27.53 -17.71
C SER A 31 7.78 -26.43 -17.20
N GLY A 32 8.31 -26.62 -15.98
CA GLY A 32 9.40 -25.81 -15.43
C GLY A 32 9.08 -24.33 -15.16
N ASN A 33 9.97 -23.44 -15.59
CA ASN A 33 10.05 -22.03 -15.18
C ASN A 33 8.84 -21.18 -15.60
N ASN A 34 8.08 -21.59 -16.61
CA ASN A 34 6.92 -20.82 -17.09
C ASN A 34 5.78 -20.72 -16.06
N LYS A 35 5.64 -21.71 -15.17
CA LYS A 35 4.67 -21.66 -14.06
C LYS A 35 5.07 -20.62 -13.01
N VAL A 36 6.35 -20.56 -12.68
CA VAL A 36 6.89 -19.62 -11.71
C VAL A 36 6.76 -18.19 -12.24
N ILE A 37 7.03 -17.97 -13.54
CA ILE A 37 6.84 -16.67 -14.18
C ILE A 37 5.37 -16.24 -14.13
N TRP A 38 4.44 -17.16 -14.41
CA TRP A 38 3.00 -16.85 -14.32
C TRP A 38 2.53 -16.52 -12.90
N PHE A 39 3.03 -17.27 -11.91
CA PHE A 39 2.77 -16.97 -10.49
C PHE A 39 3.36 -15.61 -10.10
N LEU A 40 4.61 -15.35 -10.47
CA LEU A 40 5.31 -14.10 -10.14
C LEU A 40 4.62 -12.89 -10.79
N MET A 41 4.20 -13.01 -12.06
CA MET A 41 3.43 -11.98 -12.76
C MET A 41 2.08 -11.72 -12.09
N SER A 42 1.36 -12.79 -11.70
CA SER A 42 0.07 -12.65 -11.01
C SER A 42 0.22 -12.02 -9.61
N PHE A 43 1.27 -12.40 -8.88
CA PHE A 43 1.61 -11.83 -7.58
C PHE A 43 1.95 -10.34 -7.71
N LEU A 44 2.81 -9.97 -8.65
CA LEU A 44 3.21 -8.58 -8.88
C LEU A 44 2.03 -7.71 -9.30
N LEU A 45 1.15 -8.19 -10.18
CA LEU A 45 -0.05 -7.47 -10.59
C LEU A 45 -1.03 -7.25 -9.43
N SER A 46 -1.17 -8.22 -8.54
CA SER A 46 -2.07 -8.10 -7.38
C SER A 46 -1.66 -6.97 -6.43
N TRP A 47 -0.35 -6.67 -6.33
CA TRP A 47 0.18 -5.65 -5.44
C TRP A 47 0.43 -4.31 -6.14
N LEU A 48 0.41 -4.28 -7.47
CA LEU A 48 0.69 -3.09 -8.25
C LEU A 48 -0.30 -1.96 -7.93
N GLY A 49 -1.59 -2.27 -7.77
CA GLY A 49 -2.60 -1.29 -7.38
C GLY A 49 -2.33 -0.66 -6.01
N PHE A 50 -1.91 -1.47 -5.03
CA PHE A 50 -1.54 -0.97 -3.70
C PHE A 50 -0.27 -0.11 -3.76
N ILE A 51 0.75 -0.53 -4.49
CA ILE A 51 2.01 0.21 -4.64
C ILE A 51 1.74 1.59 -5.27
N VAL A 52 0.96 1.64 -6.34
CA VAL A 52 0.62 2.91 -7.02
C VAL A 52 -0.15 3.83 -6.06
N TYR A 53 -1.17 3.32 -5.37
CA TYR A 53 -1.94 4.10 -4.39
C TYR A 53 -1.05 4.61 -3.24
N TYR A 54 -0.18 3.75 -2.72
CA TYR A 54 0.72 4.11 -1.63
C TYR A 54 1.68 5.23 -2.04
N TYR A 55 2.27 5.15 -3.23
CA TYR A 55 3.22 6.15 -3.70
C TYR A 55 2.56 7.46 -4.13
N LEU A 56 1.37 7.41 -4.74
CA LEU A 56 0.69 8.61 -5.26
C LEU A 56 -0.17 9.32 -4.23
N VAL A 57 -0.71 8.62 -3.23
CA VAL A 57 -1.67 9.20 -2.28
C VAL A 57 -1.09 9.20 -0.88
N ILE A 58 -0.72 8.02 -0.36
CA ILE A 58 -0.31 7.90 1.05
C ILE A 58 1.02 8.63 1.29
N LYS A 59 2.02 8.43 0.43
CA LYS A 59 3.35 9.05 0.58
C LYS A 59 3.31 10.60 0.58
N PRO A 60 2.63 11.29 -0.34
CA PRO A 60 2.52 12.74 -0.28
C PRO A 60 1.66 13.22 0.88
N GLU A 61 0.57 12.54 1.24
CA GLU A 61 -0.22 12.89 2.43
C GLU A 61 0.59 12.78 3.72
N TRP A 62 1.36 11.70 3.88
CA TRP A 62 2.27 11.51 5.01
C TRP A 62 3.33 12.61 5.06
N LYS A 63 3.92 12.99 3.92
CA LYS A 63 4.88 14.09 3.86
C LYS A 63 4.23 15.43 4.22
N ALA A 64 3.04 15.72 3.71
CA ALA A 64 2.31 16.95 4.02
C ALA A 64 1.97 17.03 5.52
N GLU A 65 1.56 15.92 6.12
CA GLU A 65 1.27 15.84 7.55
C GLU A 65 2.53 16.02 8.40
N LEU A 66 3.67 15.47 7.98
CA LEU A 66 4.95 15.70 8.63
C LEU A 66 5.37 17.18 8.56
N GLU A 67 5.21 17.84 7.41
CA GLU A 67 5.49 19.28 7.27
C GLU A 67 4.53 20.14 8.12
N ARG A 68 3.24 19.78 8.20
CA ARG A 68 2.29 20.44 9.12
C ARG A 68 2.71 20.28 10.58
N LYS A 69 3.09 19.06 11.00
CA LYS A 69 3.56 18.79 12.36
C LYS A 69 4.86 19.51 12.66
N LYS A 70 5.78 19.60 11.70
CA LYS A 70 7.02 20.38 11.81
C LYS A 70 6.73 21.88 11.92
N SER A 71 5.83 22.40 11.09
CA SER A 71 5.37 23.79 11.14
C SER A 71 4.66 24.13 12.46
N LYS A 72 3.80 23.25 12.98
CA LYS A 72 3.20 23.42 14.31
C LYS A 72 4.23 23.42 15.45
N ARG A 73 5.28 22.59 15.36
CA ARG A 73 6.37 22.57 16.34
C ARG A 73 7.22 23.83 16.28
N ILE A 74 7.37 24.41 15.10
CA ILE A 74 7.98 25.72 14.92
C ILE A 74 6.91 26.76 15.28
N LEU A 75 6.75 27.04 16.58
CA LEU A 75 5.92 28.15 17.04
C LEU A 75 6.35 29.40 16.26
N ARG A 76 5.42 30.09 15.63
CA ARG A 76 5.67 31.34 14.89
C ARG A 76 5.15 32.50 15.72
N ASN A 77 5.87 33.61 15.73
CA ASN A 77 5.39 34.84 16.36
C ASN A 77 4.28 35.50 15.51
N GLU A 78 3.69 36.56 16.04
CA GLU A 78 2.67 37.39 15.37
C GLU A 78 3.10 37.95 14.00
N ASN A 79 4.41 38.06 13.77
CA ASN A 79 5.01 38.52 12.51
C ASN A 79 5.35 37.38 11.54
N GLY A 80 4.95 36.14 11.85
CA GLY A 80 5.13 34.96 10.99
C GLY A 80 6.53 34.36 10.98
N MET A 81 7.45 34.84 11.82
CA MET A 81 8.84 34.36 11.93
C MET A 81 8.94 33.15 12.86
N PRO A 82 9.76 32.13 12.53
CA PRO A 82 9.94 30.95 13.39
C PRO A 82 10.61 31.35 14.72
N ILE A 83 9.96 31.04 15.84
CA ILE A 83 10.53 31.19 17.18
C ILE A 83 11.57 30.08 17.32
N LYS A 84 12.85 30.41 17.10
CA LYS A 84 13.94 29.55 17.52
C LYS A 84 13.85 29.47 19.05
N MET A 85 13.42 28.33 19.57
CA MET A 85 13.69 28.02 20.97
C MET A 85 15.22 27.91 21.06
N TYR A 86 15.86 28.98 21.53
CA TYR A 86 17.24 28.87 21.98
C TYR A 86 17.20 27.90 23.15
N GLU A 87 17.76 26.72 22.91
CA GLU A 87 18.03 25.72 23.93
C GLU A 87 18.95 26.41 24.95
N GLN A 88 18.38 26.81 26.09
CA GLN A 88 19.16 27.29 27.21
C GLN A 88 19.96 26.11 27.73
N SER A 89 21.26 26.14 27.42
CA SER A 89 22.32 25.34 28.05
C SER A 89 22.38 25.56 29.55
#